data_AF-L0DQQ9-F1
#
_entry.id   AF-L0DQQ9-F1
#
_cell.length_a   1.000
_cell.length_b   1.000
_cell.length_c   1.000
_cell.angle_alpha   90.00
_cell.angle_beta   90.00
_cell.angle_gamma   90.00
#
_symmetry.space_group_name_H-M   'P 1'
#
loop_
_entity.id
_entity.type
_entity.pdbx_description
1 polymer ?
#
loop_
_entity_poly.entity_id
_entity_poly.type
_entity_poly.pdbx_seq_one_letter_code
_entity_poly.pdbx_strand_id
1 'polypeptide(L)'
;MAKPVDVGSIGSYFESLSDPRHTRNRKHLMVDIAVIAVCAVICGCDGPTAIHRWAKNRESWLALHLALPNGIPSRDCIRRLLMALKPEAFQRCFQDWICDAIPADTENSRRHVAIDGKACRGSHDAAKGLGNLHIVSAWASEQGIALGQVATDAKSNEITAIPKLLEQIDLTDTLITIDAMGCQKAIVEQIVDGGGDCVIAVKDNQPKLATAIQAFFLDHLERDLEDLHYRYDETRDAGHGRIDERSYYLVKVPTDFAPLKDWPWIKAIGYAVRITQHADGTESDEVRYYLSSHYLSGKRFGEAVRGHWSIESMHWVLDVNFREDEHRTRERTLGNNLSWLRRFAVTLLKRHPDKDSLRGKMMSCMINTDYLTQVLSLQRV
;
A
#
# COMPACT_ATOMS: atom_id res chain seq x y z
N MET A 1 22.40 -8.52 8.47
CA MET A 1 22.90 -7.12 8.60
C MET A 1 22.45 -6.38 7.36
N ALA A 2 21.70 -5.28 7.48
CA ALA A 2 21.28 -4.50 6.31
C ALA A 2 22.51 -3.93 5.60
N LYS A 3 22.50 -3.94 4.26
CA LYS A 3 23.57 -3.28 3.50
C LYS A 3 23.28 -1.78 3.46
N PRO A 4 24.29 -0.91 3.69
CA PRO A 4 24.10 0.52 3.47
C PRO A 4 23.80 0.73 1.99
N VAL A 5 22.62 1.24 1.68
CA VAL A 5 22.28 1.65 0.32
C VAL A 5 22.71 3.11 0.17
N ASP A 6 23.61 3.39 -0.75
CA ASP A 6 23.89 4.76 -1.22
C ASP A 6 23.32 4.97 -2.65
N VAL A 7 23.29 6.22 -3.10
CA VAL A 7 22.70 6.58 -4.41
C VAL A 7 23.35 5.84 -5.59
N GLY A 8 24.64 5.52 -5.49
CA GLY A 8 25.37 4.76 -6.50
C GLY A 8 24.99 3.28 -6.51
N SER A 9 24.71 2.71 -5.33
CA SER A 9 24.29 1.31 -5.17
C SER A 9 22.85 1.05 -5.61
N ILE A 10 21.98 2.07 -5.66
CA ILE A 10 20.58 1.93 -6.13
C ILE A 10 20.55 1.32 -7.53
N GLY A 11 21.51 1.68 -8.38
CA GLY A 11 21.58 1.19 -9.75
C GLY A 11 21.63 -0.34 -9.83
N SER A 12 22.28 -1.00 -8.86
CA SER A 12 22.43 -2.45 -8.82
C SER A 12 21.10 -3.20 -8.74
N TYR A 13 20.09 -2.63 -8.07
CA TYR A 13 18.75 -3.23 -7.99
C TYR A 13 18.03 -3.23 -9.35
N PHE A 14 18.44 -2.37 -10.28
CA PHE A 14 17.87 -2.28 -11.63
C PHE A 14 18.71 -3.02 -12.69
N GLU A 15 19.87 -3.57 -12.34
CA GLU A 15 20.74 -4.29 -13.28
C GLU A 15 20.12 -5.60 -13.76
N SER A 16 19.26 -6.22 -12.95
CA SER A 16 18.52 -7.43 -13.29
C SER A 16 17.43 -7.21 -14.35
N LEU A 17 17.05 -5.96 -14.60
CA LEU A 17 16.04 -5.64 -15.61
C LEU A 17 16.62 -5.76 -17.01
N SER A 18 15.96 -6.54 -17.85
CA SER A 18 16.24 -6.51 -19.29
C SER A 18 15.85 -5.15 -19.87
N ASP A 19 16.78 -4.46 -20.52
CA ASP A 19 16.48 -3.18 -21.17
C ASP A 19 15.48 -3.36 -22.33
N PRO A 20 14.21 -2.93 -22.17
CA PRO A 20 13.15 -3.24 -23.10
C PRO A 20 13.15 -2.30 -24.32
N ARG A 21 14.03 -1.29 -24.34
CA ARG A 21 14.09 -0.30 -25.42
C ARG A 21 14.70 -0.95 -26.66
N HIS A 22 14.38 -0.45 -27.84
CA HIS A 22 15.03 -0.92 -29.05
C HIS A 22 16.57 -0.67 -29.00
N THR A 23 17.38 -1.54 -29.60
CA THR A 23 18.86 -1.46 -29.56
C THR A 23 19.38 -0.24 -30.34
N ARG A 24 18.74 0.08 -31.47
CA ARG A 24 19.01 1.30 -32.25
C ARG A 24 18.78 2.57 -31.41
N ASN A 25 19.75 3.49 -31.42
CA ASN A 25 19.72 4.76 -30.69
C ASN A 25 19.63 4.65 -29.15
N ARG A 26 20.04 3.51 -28.59
CA ARG A 26 20.17 3.30 -27.15
C ARG A 26 21.44 3.98 -26.62
N LYS A 27 21.39 5.31 -26.48
CA LYS A 27 22.53 6.15 -26.05
C LYS A 27 22.67 6.28 -24.53
N HIS A 28 21.56 6.18 -23.79
CA HIS A 28 21.57 6.34 -22.33
C HIS A 28 21.39 4.98 -21.66
N LEU A 29 22.11 4.74 -20.56
CA LEU A 29 21.95 3.52 -19.75
C LEU A 29 20.54 3.47 -19.16
N MET A 30 19.95 2.29 -19.13
CA MET A 30 18.60 2.11 -18.58
C MET A 30 18.60 2.40 -17.08
N VAL A 31 19.61 1.91 -16.37
CA VAL A 31 19.80 2.10 -14.92
C VAL A 31 19.85 3.59 -14.57
N ASP A 32 20.65 4.39 -15.29
CA ASP A 32 20.71 5.85 -15.08
C ASP A 32 19.32 6.50 -15.20
N ILE A 33 18.53 6.12 -16.20
CA ILE A 33 17.18 6.69 -16.39
C ILE A 33 16.24 6.28 -15.25
N ALA A 34 16.33 5.03 -14.79
CA ALA A 34 15.51 4.52 -13.67
C ALA A 34 15.84 5.27 -12.38
N VAL A 35 17.13 5.41 -12.03
CA VAL A 35 17.57 6.16 -10.84
C VAL A 35 17.15 7.63 -10.93
N ILE A 36 17.32 8.27 -12.09
CA ILE A 36 16.84 9.64 -12.32
C ILE A 36 15.33 9.76 -12.07
N ALA A 37 14.53 8.79 -12.54
CA ALA A 37 13.08 8.80 -12.35
C ALA A 37 12.72 8.68 -10.86
N VAL A 38 13.38 7.79 -10.11
CA VAL A 38 13.19 7.63 -8.66
C VAL A 38 13.49 8.93 -7.93
N CYS A 39 14.70 9.48 -8.11
CA CYS A 39 15.12 10.71 -7.44
C CYS A 39 14.19 11.88 -7.74
N ALA A 40 13.82 12.06 -9.01
CA ALA A 40 12.93 13.13 -9.41
C ALA A 40 11.53 13.01 -8.81
N VAL A 41 10.95 11.79 -8.75
CA VAL A 41 9.62 11.56 -8.19
C VAL A 41 9.61 11.81 -6.67
N ILE A 42 10.68 11.47 -5.94
CA ILE A 42 10.84 11.82 -4.52
C ILE A 42 10.78 13.35 -4.32
N CYS A 43 11.39 14.11 -5.23
CA CYS A 43 11.30 15.57 -5.25
C CYS A 43 9.92 16.11 -5.69
N GLY A 44 8.96 15.24 -6.04
CA GLY A 44 7.62 15.62 -6.48
C GLY A 44 7.47 15.89 -7.98
N CYS A 45 8.40 15.41 -8.82
CA CYS A 45 8.21 15.44 -10.26
C CYS A 45 7.12 14.44 -10.69
N ASP A 46 6.14 14.91 -11.45
CA ASP A 46 4.90 14.18 -11.73
C ASP A 46 4.92 13.30 -12.99
N GLY A 47 5.91 13.51 -13.89
CA GLY A 47 6.06 12.71 -15.10
C GLY A 47 7.31 13.06 -15.93
N PRO A 48 7.47 12.45 -17.12
CA PRO A 48 8.73 12.50 -17.88
C PRO A 48 9.27 13.90 -18.20
N THR A 49 8.38 14.89 -18.39
CA THR A 49 8.77 16.29 -18.63
C THR A 49 9.37 16.93 -17.39
N ALA A 50 8.73 16.76 -16.23
CA ALA A 50 9.22 17.28 -14.95
C ALA A 50 10.51 16.57 -14.54
N ILE A 51 10.56 15.24 -14.69
CA ILE A 51 11.76 14.42 -14.43
C ILE A 51 12.95 14.91 -15.25
N HIS A 52 12.78 15.10 -16.57
CA HIS A 52 13.84 15.64 -17.42
C HIS A 52 14.32 17.03 -16.97
N ARG A 53 13.37 17.93 -16.66
CA ARG A 53 13.69 19.30 -16.22
C ARG A 53 14.48 19.28 -14.91
N TRP A 54 14.04 18.49 -13.94
CA TRP A 54 14.75 18.32 -12.67
C TRP A 54 16.15 17.78 -12.90
N ALA A 55 16.28 16.71 -13.71
CA ALA A 55 17.56 16.09 -14.00
C ALA A 55 18.55 17.06 -14.66
N LYS A 56 18.06 17.93 -15.57
CA LYS A 56 18.87 18.99 -16.17
C LYS A 56 19.38 20.02 -15.16
N ASN A 57 18.60 20.35 -14.14
CA ASN A 57 19.01 21.28 -13.08
C ASN A 57 19.87 20.61 -11.99
N ARG A 58 20.06 19.30 -12.07
CA ARG A 58 20.83 18.48 -11.11
C ARG A 58 21.92 17.67 -11.82
N GLU A 59 22.29 18.04 -13.04
CA GLU A 59 23.23 17.29 -13.88
C GLU A 59 24.58 17.07 -13.18
N SER A 60 25.15 18.10 -12.56
CA SER A 60 26.41 17.99 -11.83
C SER A 60 26.34 17.02 -10.64
N TRP A 61 25.24 16.99 -9.90
CA TRP A 61 25.06 16.07 -8.77
C TRP A 61 24.82 14.64 -9.26
N LEU A 62 23.98 14.46 -10.28
CA LEU A 62 23.73 13.15 -10.89
C LEU A 62 25.01 12.52 -11.44
N ALA A 63 25.92 13.32 -12.02
CA ALA A 63 27.21 12.85 -12.52
C ALA A 63 28.18 12.34 -11.43
N LEU A 64 27.92 12.62 -10.15
CA LEU A 64 28.68 12.05 -9.03
C LEU A 64 28.28 10.60 -8.73
N HIS A 65 27.07 10.20 -9.11
CA HIS A 65 26.47 8.91 -8.74
C HIS A 65 26.18 8.02 -9.95
N LEU A 66 26.05 8.59 -11.15
CA LEU A 66 25.65 7.91 -12.38
C LEU A 66 26.70 8.09 -13.49
N ALA A 67 26.77 7.13 -14.41
CA ALA A 67 27.77 7.16 -15.49
C ALA A 67 27.44 8.20 -16.58
N LEU A 68 26.16 8.37 -16.92
CA LEU A 68 25.65 9.38 -17.86
C LEU A 68 26.48 9.51 -19.17
N PRO A 69 26.74 8.42 -19.92
CA PRO A 69 27.68 8.43 -21.06
C PRO A 69 27.28 9.40 -22.18
N ASN A 70 26.01 9.80 -22.24
CA ASN A 70 25.49 10.76 -23.20
C ASN A 70 24.74 11.91 -22.50
N GLY A 71 25.08 12.19 -21.24
CA GLY A 71 24.42 13.18 -20.39
C GLY A 71 22.97 12.84 -20.06
N ILE A 72 22.21 13.86 -19.67
CA ILE A 72 20.83 13.71 -19.20
C ILE A 72 19.89 13.24 -20.32
N PRO A 73 19.12 12.14 -20.10
CA PRO A 73 18.15 11.64 -21.06
C PRO A 73 17.04 12.66 -21.34
N SER A 74 16.57 12.74 -22.58
CA SER A 74 15.43 13.59 -22.93
C SER A 74 14.12 13.10 -22.29
N ARG A 75 13.13 13.99 -22.19
CA ARG A 75 11.77 13.65 -21.74
C ARG A 75 11.17 12.45 -22.50
N ASP A 76 11.47 12.32 -23.79
CA ASP A 76 10.94 11.22 -24.62
C ASP A 76 11.70 9.92 -24.38
N CYS A 77 13.00 9.99 -24.04
CA CYS A 77 13.77 8.83 -23.60
C CYS A 77 13.21 8.26 -22.29
N ILE A 78 13.00 9.12 -21.29
CA ILE A 78 12.39 8.75 -20.00
C ILE A 78 11.00 8.14 -20.22
N ARG A 79 10.13 8.82 -21.00
CA ARG A 79 8.78 8.32 -21.29
C ARG A 79 8.80 6.94 -21.91
N ARG A 80 9.62 6.73 -22.95
CA ARG A 80 9.71 5.44 -23.65
C ARG A 80 10.18 4.32 -22.75
N LEU A 81 11.13 4.58 -21.84
CA LEU A 81 11.55 3.56 -20.89
C LEU A 81 10.39 3.19 -19.96
N LEU A 82 9.77 4.18 -19.31
CA LEU A 82 8.68 3.92 -18.36
C LEU A 82 7.44 3.29 -19.01
N MET A 83 7.21 3.49 -20.31
CA MET A 83 6.15 2.79 -21.07
C MET A 83 6.52 1.34 -21.42
N ALA A 84 7.80 1.01 -21.48
CA ALA A 84 8.29 -0.30 -21.94
C ALA A 84 8.68 -1.23 -20.77
N LEU A 85 8.93 -0.68 -19.58
CA LEU A 85 9.21 -1.45 -18.38
C LEU A 85 7.98 -2.25 -17.97
N LYS A 86 8.15 -3.57 -17.87
CA LYS A 86 7.13 -4.46 -17.31
C LYS A 86 6.92 -4.10 -15.84
N PRO A 87 5.69 -3.73 -15.43
CA PRO A 87 5.44 -3.26 -14.08
C PRO A 87 5.87 -4.25 -13.00
N GLU A 88 5.63 -5.55 -13.19
CA GLU A 88 5.96 -6.59 -12.20
C GLU A 88 7.48 -6.70 -12.01
N ALA A 89 8.25 -6.70 -13.10
CA ALA A 89 9.71 -6.74 -13.04
C ALA A 89 10.26 -5.47 -12.38
N PHE A 90 9.70 -4.31 -12.74
CA PHE A 90 10.12 -3.04 -12.16
C PHE A 90 9.84 -2.99 -10.65
N GLN A 91 8.66 -3.44 -10.23
CA GLN A 91 8.29 -3.57 -8.82
C GLN A 91 9.25 -4.46 -8.04
N ARG A 92 9.66 -5.60 -8.63
CA ARG A 92 10.57 -6.54 -7.98
C ARG A 92 11.91 -5.90 -7.60
N CYS A 93 12.46 -5.04 -8.46
CA CYS A 93 13.68 -4.30 -8.14
C CYS A 93 13.56 -3.45 -6.87
N PHE A 94 12.40 -2.81 -6.66
CA PHE A 94 12.16 -2.04 -5.44
C PHE A 94 11.92 -2.93 -4.24
N GLN A 95 11.25 -4.08 -4.42
CA GLN A 95 11.10 -5.07 -3.34
C GLN A 95 12.48 -5.54 -2.86
N ASP A 96 13.37 -5.90 -3.79
CA ASP A 96 14.73 -6.34 -3.46
C ASP A 96 15.52 -5.23 -2.75
N TRP A 97 15.38 -3.97 -3.20
CA TRP A 97 15.96 -2.81 -2.52
C TRP A 97 15.43 -2.66 -1.09
N ILE A 98 14.11 -2.70 -0.90
CA ILE A 98 13.48 -2.58 0.43
C ILE A 98 13.91 -3.73 1.35
N CYS A 99 13.97 -4.96 0.85
CA CYS A 99 14.40 -6.13 1.61
C CYS A 99 15.87 -6.03 2.08
N ASP A 100 16.77 -5.53 1.23
CA ASP A 100 18.17 -5.35 1.59
C ASP A 100 18.39 -4.21 2.60
N ALA A 101 17.61 -3.14 2.45
CA ALA A 101 17.72 -1.94 3.28
C ALA A 101 17.01 -2.06 4.63
N ILE A 102 15.98 -2.90 4.72
CA ILE A 102 15.10 -3.00 5.89
C ILE A 102 15.14 -4.45 6.39
N PRO A 103 15.81 -4.71 7.54
CA PRO A 103 15.76 -6.03 8.17
C PRO A 103 14.32 -6.42 8.46
N ALA A 104 13.97 -7.70 8.28
CA ALA A 104 12.77 -8.24 8.88
C ALA A 104 12.81 -7.97 10.40
N ASP A 105 11.76 -7.36 10.94
CA ASP A 105 11.67 -7.19 12.39
C ASP A 105 11.64 -8.57 13.04
N THR A 106 12.61 -8.80 13.93
CA THR A 106 12.80 -10.05 14.67
C THR A 106 11.92 -10.12 15.92
N GLU A 107 11.08 -9.11 16.17
CA GLU A 107 10.12 -9.14 17.28
C GLU A 107 8.80 -9.78 16.82
N ASN A 108 8.30 -10.68 17.65
CA ASN A 108 7.20 -11.66 17.48
C ASN A 108 5.82 -11.12 16.99
N SER A 109 5.71 -9.93 16.42
CA SER A 109 4.50 -9.42 15.80
C SER A 109 4.48 -9.75 14.30
N ARG A 110 3.57 -10.63 13.89
CA ARG A 110 3.26 -10.89 12.48
C ARG A 110 3.09 -9.57 11.72
N ARG A 111 3.80 -9.37 10.61
CA ARG A 111 3.72 -8.12 9.82
C ARG A 111 2.27 -7.85 9.42
N HIS A 112 1.76 -6.63 9.62
CA HIS A 112 0.43 -6.25 9.14
C HIS A 112 0.48 -5.65 7.74
N VAL A 113 -0.20 -6.28 6.78
CA VAL A 113 -0.33 -5.79 5.40
C VAL A 113 -1.79 -5.54 5.06
N ALA A 114 -2.10 -4.29 4.71
CA ALA A 114 -3.40 -3.89 4.20
C ALA A 114 -3.42 -3.99 2.66
N ILE A 115 -4.52 -4.49 2.10
CA ILE A 115 -4.76 -4.55 0.65
C ILE A 115 -6.04 -3.78 0.33
N ASP A 116 -5.95 -2.86 -0.62
CA ASP A 116 -7.05 -2.01 -1.05
C ASP A 116 -6.84 -1.53 -2.50
N GLY A 117 -7.94 -1.18 -3.16
CA GLY A 117 -7.99 -0.68 -4.52
C GLY A 117 -8.15 0.84 -4.59
N LYS A 118 -7.33 1.48 -5.43
CA LYS A 118 -7.45 2.91 -5.77
C LYS A 118 -7.71 3.11 -7.25
N ALA A 119 -8.63 4.01 -7.57
CA ALA A 119 -8.81 4.53 -8.92
C ALA A 119 -7.96 5.79 -9.14
N CYS A 120 -7.18 5.84 -10.22
CA CYS A 120 -6.51 7.05 -10.69
C CYS A 120 -7.46 7.84 -11.60
N ARG A 121 -8.24 8.77 -11.04
CA ARG A 121 -9.42 9.36 -11.74
C ARG A 121 -9.11 10.10 -13.04
N GLY A 122 -7.94 10.72 -13.15
CA GLY A 122 -7.51 11.48 -14.33
C GLY A 122 -7.04 10.64 -15.52
N SER A 123 -6.91 9.32 -15.34
CA SER A 123 -6.27 8.41 -16.31
C SER A 123 -7.20 7.85 -17.40
N HIS A 124 -8.49 8.20 -17.39
CA HIS A 124 -9.45 7.78 -18.40
C HIS A 124 -9.11 8.33 -19.79
N ASP A 125 -9.50 7.60 -20.82
CA ASP A 125 -9.37 8.01 -22.22
C ASP A 125 -10.65 7.67 -22.99
N ALA A 126 -11.58 8.62 -23.03
CA ALA A 126 -12.86 8.47 -23.72
C ALA A 126 -12.69 8.15 -25.22
N ALA A 127 -11.65 8.69 -25.86
CA ALA A 127 -11.38 8.42 -27.27
C ALA A 127 -10.98 6.96 -27.55
N LYS A 128 -10.48 6.25 -26.53
CA LYS A 128 -10.12 4.83 -26.58
C LYS A 128 -11.09 3.93 -25.82
N GLY A 129 -12.20 4.47 -25.32
CA GLY A 129 -13.15 3.73 -24.47
C GLY A 129 -12.57 3.24 -23.14
N LEU A 130 -11.49 3.86 -22.65
CA LEU A 130 -10.81 3.45 -21.44
C LEU A 130 -11.34 4.20 -20.22
N GLY A 131 -11.84 3.46 -19.23
CA GLY A 131 -12.19 3.99 -17.91
C GLY A 131 -10.96 4.37 -17.07
N ASN A 132 -11.18 4.69 -15.81
CA ASN A 132 -10.08 4.97 -14.86
C ASN A 132 -9.16 3.76 -14.75
N LEU A 133 -7.86 3.99 -14.62
CA LEU A 133 -6.90 2.97 -14.19
C LEU A 133 -7.20 2.65 -12.72
N HIS A 134 -7.44 1.38 -12.42
CA HIS A 134 -7.60 0.88 -11.06
C HIS A 134 -6.34 0.15 -10.64
N ILE A 135 -5.89 0.33 -9.40
CA ILE A 135 -4.67 -0.28 -8.87
C ILE A 135 -4.97 -0.86 -7.50
N VAL A 136 -4.86 -2.18 -7.37
CA VAL A 136 -4.87 -2.86 -6.08
C VAL A 136 -3.45 -2.84 -5.53
N SER A 137 -3.28 -2.36 -4.30
CA SER A 137 -1.97 -2.20 -3.67
C SER A 137 -1.89 -3.02 -2.38
N ALA A 138 -0.70 -3.52 -2.06
CA ALA A 138 -0.37 -4.12 -0.77
C ALA A 138 0.55 -3.14 0.00
N TRP A 139 0.13 -2.78 1.21
CA TRP A 139 0.80 -1.78 2.05
C TRP A 139 1.09 -2.37 3.43
N ALA A 140 2.36 -2.43 3.83
CA ALA A 140 2.75 -2.81 5.17
C ALA A 140 2.50 -1.64 6.12
N SER A 141 1.38 -1.71 6.84
CA SER A 141 0.75 -0.60 7.57
C SER A 141 1.68 0.03 8.61
N GLU A 142 2.36 -0.81 9.39
CA GLU A 142 3.21 -0.41 10.51
C GLU A 142 4.54 0.17 10.02
N GLN A 143 5.09 -0.39 8.94
CA GLN A 143 6.41 -0.02 8.42
C GLN A 143 6.36 1.12 7.39
N GLY A 144 5.18 1.45 6.88
CA GLY A 144 4.99 2.46 5.85
C GLY A 144 5.58 2.06 4.49
N ILE A 145 5.51 0.78 4.15
CA ILE A 145 6.18 0.19 2.98
C ILE A 145 5.15 -0.27 1.94
N ALA A 146 5.32 0.14 0.69
CA ALA A 146 4.61 -0.45 -0.43
C ALA A 146 5.24 -1.80 -0.80
N LEU A 147 4.46 -2.88 -0.74
CA LEU A 147 4.94 -4.23 -1.01
C LEU A 147 4.69 -4.65 -2.46
N GLY A 148 3.62 -4.17 -3.09
CA GLY A 148 3.32 -4.49 -4.48
C GLY A 148 2.04 -3.84 -4.95
N GLN A 149 1.80 -3.88 -6.26
CA GLN A 149 0.56 -3.43 -6.87
C GLN A 149 0.22 -4.16 -8.17
N VAL A 150 -1.08 -4.32 -8.41
CA VAL A 150 -1.63 -4.91 -9.64
C VAL A 150 -2.64 -3.94 -10.26
N ALA A 151 -2.40 -3.57 -11.51
CA ALA A 151 -3.33 -2.75 -12.29
C ALA A 151 -4.51 -3.57 -12.80
N THR A 152 -5.69 -2.95 -12.82
CA THR A 152 -6.93 -3.52 -13.35
C THR A 152 -7.70 -2.47 -14.17
N ASP A 153 -8.53 -2.96 -15.09
CA ASP A 153 -9.32 -2.10 -15.98
C ASP A 153 -10.57 -1.51 -15.31
N ALA A 154 -11.03 -2.09 -14.19
CA ALA A 154 -12.25 -1.67 -13.50
C ALA A 154 -12.23 -2.10 -12.02
N LYS A 155 -12.98 -1.36 -11.17
CA LYS A 155 -13.15 -1.69 -9.75
C LYS A 155 -13.66 -3.12 -9.48
N SER A 156 -14.55 -3.62 -10.34
CA SER A 156 -15.05 -5.01 -10.23
C SER A 156 -13.96 -6.07 -10.37
N ASN A 157 -12.82 -5.71 -10.99
CA ASN A 157 -11.74 -6.64 -11.27
C ASN A 157 -10.76 -6.76 -10.10
N GLU A 158 -10.97 -6.01 -9.00
CA GLU A 158 -10.15 -6.10 -7.78
C GLU A 158 -10.13 -7.53 -7.22
N ILE A 159 -11.27 -8.24 -7.27
CA ILE A 159 -11.39 -9.65 -6.86
C ILE A 159 -10.39 -10.55 -7.61
N THR A 160 -10.10 -10.24 -8.88
CA THR A 160 -9.15 -11.02 -9.70
C THR A 160 -7.71 -10.55 -9.56
N ALA A 161 -7.49 -9.35 -9.03
CA ALA A 161 -6.16 -8.77 -8.86
C ALA A 161 -5.57 -9.07 -7.49
N ILE A 162 -6.39 -9.19 -6.44
CA ILE A 162 -5.93 -9.57 -5.11
C ILE A 162 -5.15 -10.91 -5.16
N PRO A 163 -5.65 -12.00 -5.79
CA PRO A 163 -4.88 -13.24 -5.91
C PRO A 163 -3.51 -13.07 -6.57
N LYS A 164 -3.45 -12.31 -7.67
CA LYS A 164 -2.18 -12.04 -8.38
C LYS A 164 -1.21 -11.21 -7.55
N LEU A 165 -1.73 -10.32 -6.72
CA LEU A 165 -0.91 -9.51 -5.82
C LEU A 165 -0.37 -10.34 -4.66
N LEU A 166 -1.18 -11.26 -4.12
CA LEU A 166 -0.76 -12.21 -3.08
C LEU A 166 0.37 -13.12 -3.56
N GLU A 167 0.39 -13.51 -4.84
CA GLU A 167 1.51 -14.26 -5.45
C GLU A 167 2.84 -13.47 -5.51
N GLN A 168 2.78 -12.13 -5.41
CA GLN A 168 3.94 -11.24 -5.56
C GLN A 168 4.57 -10.83 -4.22
N ILE A 169 3.93 -11.17 -3.10
CA ILE A 169 4.39 -10.79 -1.75
C ILE A 169 4.60 -12.04 -0.90
N ASP A 170 5.54 -11.97 0.06
CA ASP A 170 5.71 -13.03 1.04
C ASP A 170 4.60 -12.95 2.08
N LEU A 171 3.84 -14.05 2.22
CA LEU A 171 2.70 -14.17 3.12
C LEU A 171 3.06 -14.84 4.44
N THR A 172 4.27 -15.42 4.54
CA THR A 172 4.72 -16.14 5.74
C THR A 172 4.66 -15.21 6.95
N ASP A 173 4.00 -15.67 8.03
CA ASP A 173 3.85 -14.93 9.28
C ASP A 173 3.31 -13.49 9.09
N THR A 174 2.45 -13.29 8.09
CA THR A 174 1.87 -11.99 7.75
C THR A 174 0.37 -11.98 8.06
N LEU A 175 -0.10 -10.92 8.71
CA LEU A 175 -1.53 -10.65 8.89
C LEU A 175 -2.02 -9.74 7.76
N ILE A 176 -2.91 -10.24 6.92
CA ILE A 176 -3.51 -9.54 5.78
C ILE A 176 -4.84 -8.93 6.20
N THR A 177 -5.07 -7.64 5.90
CA THR A 177 -6.40 -7.04 5.96
C THR A 177 -6.89 -6.60 4.61
N ILE A 178 -8.12 -6.98 4.27
CA ILE A 178 -8.76 -6.64 3.01
C ILE A 178 -10.11 -6.01 3.31
N ASP A 179 -10.51 -5.10 2.42
CA ASP A 179 -11.83 -4.49 2.42
C ASP A 179 -12.95 -5.54 2.25
N ALA A 180 -14.19 -5.08 2.36
CA ALA A 180 -15.32 -5.98 2.22
C ALA A 180 -15.35 -6.64 0.83
N MET A 181 -14.99 -5.96 -0.25
CA MET A 181 -15.06 -6.49 -1.62
C MET A 181 -14.23 -7.76 -1.79
N GLY A 182 -13.05 -7.81 -1.17
CA GLY A 182 -12.17 -8.98 -1.18
C GLY A 182 -12.58 -10.13 -0.26
N CYS A 183 -13.72 -10.06 0.44
CA CYS A 183 -14.26 -11.15 1.25
C CYS A 183 -14.76 -12.33 0.39
N GLN A 184 -13.79 -13.11 -0.11
CA GLN A 184 -13.99 -14.27 -0.98
C GLN A 184 -13.25 -15.49 -0.43
N LYS A 185 -13.89 -16.65 -0.53
CA LYS A 185 -13.35 -17.92 -0.01
C LYS A 185 -11.96 -18.24 -0.58
N ALA A 186 -11.80 -18.13 -1.90
CA ALA A 186 -10.53 -18.42 -2.59
C ALA A 186 -9.38 -17.49 -2.17
N ILE A 187 -9.69 -16.23 -1.83
CA ILE A 187 -8.67 -15.29 -1.34
C ILE A 187 -8.22 -15.69 0.07
N VAL A 188 -9.15 -16.07 0.95
CA VAL A 188 -8.81 -16.56 2.30
C VAL A 188 -8.01 -17.85 2.24
N GLU A 189 -8.43 -18.79 1.41
CA GLU A 189 -7.69 -20.03 1.14
C GLU A 189 -6.25 -19.75 0.76
N GLN A 190 -6.04 -18.89 -0.26
CA GLN A 190 -4.71 -18.54 -0.74
C GLN A 190 -3.83 -17.88 0.33
N ILE A 191 -4.40 -17.01 1.18
CA ILE A 191 -3.65 -16.38 2.27
C ILE A 191 -3.18 -17.43 3.28
N VAL A 192 -4.08 -18.32 3.67
CA VAL A 192 -3.81 -19.33 4.71
C VAL A 192 -2.87 -20.42 4.20
N ASP A 193 -3.05 -20.87 2.95
CA ASP A 193 -2.17 -21.82 2.29
C ASP A 193 -0.75 -21.24 2.07
N GLY A 194 -0.66 -19.90 1.90
CA GLY A 194 0.60 -19.16 1.85
C GLY A 194 1.29 -18.95 3.21
N GLY A 195 0.73 -19.47 4.31
CA GLY A 195 1.28 -19.31 5.65
C GLY A 195 0.97 -17.97 6.32
N GLY A 196 0.04 -17.20 5.75
CA GLY A 196 -0.46 -15.95 6.32
C GLY A 196 -1.77 -16.13 7.10
N ASP A 197 -2.16 -15.07 7.79
CA ASP A 197 -3.47 -14.94 8.42
C ASP A 197 -4.23 -13.77 7.83
N CYS A 198 -5.55 -13.72 8.02
CA CYS A 198 -6.37 -12.63 7.55
C CYS A 198 -7.36 -12.11 8.59
N VAL A 199 -7.62 -10.80 8.54
CA VAL A 199 -8.80 -10.14 9.13
C VAL A 199 -9.51 -9.40 8.00
N ILE A 200 -10.70 -9.84 7.63
CA ILE A 200 -11.41 -9.34 6.43
C ILE A 200 -12.77 -8.77 6.83
N ALA A 201 -13.08 -7.57 6.36
CA ALA A 201 -14.36 -6.95 6.61
C ALA A 201 -15.49 -7.70 5.89
N VAL A 202 -16.67 -7.77 6.53
CA VAL A 202 -17.86 -8.39 5.95
C VAL A 202 -18.95 -7.32 5.85
N LYS A 203 -19.50 -7.15 4.64
CA LYS A 203 -20.56 -6.18 4.37
C LYS A 203 -21.54 -6.73 3.32
N ASP A 204 -21.99 -5.88 2.41
CA ASP A 204 -23.07 -6.14 1.45
C ASP A 204 -22.72 -7.20 0.40
N ASN A 205 -21.44 -7.56 0.23
CA ASN A 205 -21.04 -8.62 -0.70
C ASN A 205 -21.27 -10.04 -0.16
N GLN A 206 -21.41 -10.19 1.15
CA GLN A 206 -21.70 -11.45 1.83
C GLN A 206 -22.88 -11.25 2.79
N PRO A 207 -24.07 -10.86 2.30
CA PRO A 207 -25.16 -10.36 3.15
C PRO A 207 -25.62 -11.39 4.18
N LYS A 208 -25.72 -12.68 3.78
CA LYS A 208 -26.10 -13.76 4.72
C LYS A 208 -25.10 -13.90 5.87
N LEU A 209 -23.82 -13.72 5.59
CA LEU A 209 -22.76 -13.81 6.59
C LEU A 209 -22.78 -12.59 7.50
N ALA A 210 -22.89 -11.38 6.92
CA ALA A 210 -23.02 -10.14 7.68
C ALA A 210 -24.22 -10.18 8.65
N THR A 211 -25.40 -10.56 8.14
CA THR A 211 -26.62 -10.68 8.96
C THR A 211 -26.46 -11.72 10.07
N ALA A 212 -25.80 -12.84 9.82
CA ALA A 212 -25.60 -13.86 10.85
C ALA A 212 -24.61 -13.43 11.94
N ILE A 213 -23.52 -12.75 11.56
CA ILE A 213 -22.58 -12.18 12.55
C ILE A 213 -23.30 -11.10 13.36
N GLN A 214 -24.05 -10.22 12.70
CA GLN A 214 -24.87 -9.20 13.35
C GLN A 214 -25.84 -9.82 14.36
N ALA A 215 -26.66 -10.79 13.94
CA ALA A 215 -27.63 -11.45 14.81
C ALA A 215 -26.96 -12.12 16.01
N PHE A 216 -25.80 -12.76 15.79
CA PHE A 216 -25.01 -13.36 16.86
C PHE A 216 -24.57 -12.33 17.90
N PHE A 217 -23.95 -11.22 17.48
CA PHE A 217 -23.49 -10.20 18.43
C PHE A 217 -24.65 -9.48 19.12
N LEU A 218 -25.73 -9.16 18.40
CA LEU A 218 -26.91 -8.50 19.00
C LEU A 218 -27.55 -9.35 20.10
N ASP A 219 -27.76 -10.65 19.87
CA ASP A 219 -28.35 -11.57 20.86
C ASP A 219 -27.51 -11.64 22.16
N HIS A 220 -26.18 -11.60 22.05
CA HIS A 220 -25.31 -11.61 23.22
C HIS A 220 -25.17 -10.24 23.88
N LEU A 221 -25.19 -9.14 23.11
CA LEU A 221 -25.18 -7.78 23.65
C LEU A 221 -26.45 -7.49 24.46
N GLU A 222 -27.61 -8.02 24.05
CA GLU A 222 -28.86 -7.93 24.82
C GLU A 222 -28.80 -8.66 26.17
N ARG A 223 -27.84 -9.58 26.35
CA ARG A 223 -27.56 -10.30 27.60
C ARG A 223 -26.27 -9.82 28.28
N ASP A 224 -25.87 -8.58 28.02
CA ASP A 224 -24.66 -7.95 28.58
C ASP A 224 -23.36 -8.75 28.37
N LEU A 225 -23.32 -9.59 27.32
CA LEU A 225 -22.22 -10.51 26.98
C LEU A 225 -21.87 -11.52 28.10
N GLU A 226 -22.70 -11.71 29.11
CA GLU A 226 -22.39 -12.54 30.30
C GLU A 226 -22.02 -13.98 29.95
N ASP A 227 -22.69 -14.54 28.94
CA ASP A 227 -22.52 -15.93 28.51
C ASP A 227 -21.46 -16.11 27.41
N LEU A 228 -20.76 -15.04 27.00
CA LEU A 228 -19.86 -15.06 25.86
C LEU A 228 -18.39 -14.97 26.29
N HIS A 229 -17.58 -15.95 25.88
CA HIS A 229 -16.12 -15.80 25.96
C HIS A 229 -15.59 -15.04 24.74
N TYR A 230 -15.14 -13.81 24.97
CA TYR A 230 -14.57 -12.94 23.94
C TYR A 230 -13.22 -12.36 24.35
N ARG A 231 -12.46 -11.90 23.36
CA ARG A 231 -11.29 -11.05 23.54
C ARG A 231 -11.67 -9.62 23.20
N TYR A 232 -11.21 -8.70 24.04
CA TYR A 232 -11.63 -7.31 24.02
C TYR A 232 -10.43 -6.37 23.92
N ASP A 233 -10.65 -5.24 23.27
CA ASP A 233 -9.81 -4.05 23.38
C ASP A 233 -10.64 -2.80 23.16
N GLU A 234 -10.21 -1.70 23.75
CA GLU A 234 -10.86 -0.40 23.63
C GLU A 234 -9.83 0.68 23.37
N THR A 235 -10.17 1.60 22.48
CA THR A 235 -9.34 2.78 22.21
C THR A 235 -10.18 4.03 22.22
N ARG A 236 -9.60 5.12 22.72
CA ARG A 236 -10.22 6.44 22.75
C ARG A 236 -9.26 7.47 22.18
N ASP A 237 -9.65 8.11 21.09
CA ASP A 237 -8.89 9.19 20.46
C ASP A 237 -9.67 10.50 20.54
N ALA A 238 -8.99 11.60 20.87
CA ALA A 238 -9.56 12.94 20.79
C ALA A 238 -8.76 13.77 19.78
N GLY A 239 -9.42 14.35 18.78
CA GLY A 239 -8.75 15.12 17.73
C GLY A 239 -9.73 15.81 16.77
N HIS A 240 -9.32 16.94 16.19
CA HIS A 240 -10.09 17.70 15.20
C HIS A 240 -11.55 18.01 15.61
N GLY A 241 -11.79 18.25 16.91
CA GLY A 241 -13.12 18.55 17.44
C GLY A 241 -14.05 17.33 17.55
N ARG A 242 -13.50 16.12 17.58
CA ARG A 242 -14.24 14.87 17.78
C ARG A 242 -13.54 13.96 18.80
N ILE A 243 -14.32 13.15 19.48
CA ILE A 243 -13.85 12.06 20.34
C ILE A 243 -14.36 10.77 19.72
N ASP A 244 -13.45 9.86 19.39
CA ASP A 244 -13.79 8.55 18.88
C ASP A 244 -13.47 7.49 19.93
N GLU A 245 -14.50 6.81 20.42
CA GLU A 245 -14.40 5.61 21.24
C GLU A 245 -14.62 4.39 20.36
N ARG A 246 -13.73 3.40 20.46
CA ARG A 246 -13.79 2.20 19.64
C ARG A 246 -13.64 0.96 20.49
N SER A 247 -14.55 0.03 20.32
CA SER A 247 -14.62 -1.21 21.07
C SER A 247 -14.50 -2.38 20.10
N TYR A 248 -13.57 -3.29 20.39
CA TYR A 248 -13.24 -4.42 19.53
C TYR A 248 -13.53 -5.73 20.24
N TYR A 249 -14.43 -6.53 19.69
CA TYR A 249 -14.81 -7.83 20.22
C TYR A 249 -14.42 -8.91 19.22
N LEU A 250 -13.69 -9.92 19.69
CA LEU A 250 -13.35 -11.09 18.90
C LEU A 250 -13.77 -12.36 19.62
N VAL A 251 -14.52 -13.20 18.93
CA VAL A 251 -15.11 -14.43 19.47
C VAL A 251 -14.66 -15.60 18.61
N LYS A 252 -14.34 -16.74 19.23
CA LYS A 252 -14.14 -17.98 18.45
C LYS A 252 -15.42 -18.33 17.71
N VAL A 253 -15.31 -18.88 16.51
CA VAL A 253 -16.49 -19.32 15.74
C VAL A 253 -17.29 -20.33 16.57
N PRO A 254 -18.57 -20.08 16.85
CA PRO A 254 -19.43 -21.05 17.53
C PRO A 254 -19.54 -22.35 16.72
N THR A 255 -19.61 -23.49 17.40
CA THR A 255 -19.63 -24.82 16.75
C THR A 255 -20.82 -25.02 15.79
N ASP A 256 -21.92 -24.33 16.04
CA ASP A 256 -23.18 -24.36 15.30
C ASP A 256 -23.37 -23.18 14.35
N PHE A 257 -22.34 -22.34 14.13
CA PHE A 257 -22.41 -21.17 13.25
C PHE A 257 -22.42 -21.57 11.77
N ALA A 258 -23.61 -21.94 11.29
CA ALA A 258 -23.84 -22.49 9.95
C ALA A 258 -23.24 -21.68 8.78
N PRO A 259 -23.23 -20.33 8.78
CA PRO A 259 -22.68 -19.54 7.67
C PRO A 259 -21.19 -19.77 7.40
N LEU A 260 -20.43 -20.28 8.38
CA LEU A 260 -18.99 -20.52 8.24
C LEU A 260 -18.63 -21.97 7.91
N LYS A 261 -19.60 -22.85 7.66
CA LYS A 261 -19.33 -24.23 7.18
C LYS A 261 -18.48 -24.26 5.92
N ASP A 262 -18.67 -23.28 5.04
CA ASP A 262 -17.89 -23.15 3.80
C ASP A 262 -16.63 -22.27 3.96
N TRP A 263 -16.25 -21.93 5.20
CA TRP A 263 -15.11 -21.08 5.54
C TRP A 263 -14.20 -21.81 6.55
N PRO A 264 -13.64 -22.98 6.20
CA PRO A 264 -12.93 -23.86 7.16
C PRO A 264 -11.71 -23.22 7.81
N TRP A 265 -11.12 -22.22 7.16
CA TRP A 265 -9.95 -21.49 7.63
C TRP A 265 -10.28 -20.44 8.70
N ILE A 266 -11.53 -19.97 8.78
CA ILE A 266 -11.94 -18.94 9.73
C ILE A 266 -12.09 -19.55 11.12
N LYS A 267 -11.44 -18.92 12.11
CA LYS A 267 -11.41 -19.36 13.51
C LYS A 267 -12.12 -18.40 14.45
N ALA A 268 -12.34 -17.15 14.04
CA ALA A 268 -13.03 -16.16 14.83
C ALA A 268 -13.88 -15.20 14.01
N ILE A 269 -14.95 -14.68 14.63
CA ILE A 269 -15.78 -13.58 14.12
C ILE A 269 -15.55 -12.33 14.98
N GLY A 270 -15.48 -11.19 14.32
CA GLY A 270 -15.16 -9.91 14.93
C GLY A 270 -16.30 -8.90 14.80
N TYR A 271 -16.42 -8.06 15.82
CA TYR A 271 -17.36 -6.96 15.91
C TYR A 271 -16.59 -5.73 16.39
N ALA A 272 -16.58 -4.69 15.57
CA ALA A 272 -15.95 -3.41 15.91
C ALA A 272 -17.01 -2.33 15.89
N VAL A 273 -17.13 -1.60 17.00
CA VAL A 273 -18.00 -0.43 17.11
C VAL A 273 -17.12 0.79 17.23
N ARG A 274 -17.50 1.86 16.54
CA ARG A 274 -16.98 3.19 16.75
C ARG A 274 -18.14 4.09 17.15
N ILE A 275 -17.99 4.79 18.26
CA ILE A 275 -18.88 5.87 18.68
C ILE A 275 -18.08 7.17 18.53
N THR A 276 -18.61 8.11 17.74
CA THR A 276 -18.01 9.41 17.51
C THR A 276 -18.87 10.49 18.15
N GLN A 277 -18.32 11.15 19.15
CA GLN A 277 -18.90 12.36 19.75
C GLN A 277 -18.35 13.59 19.04
N HIS A 278 -19.25 14.43 18.56
CA HIS A 278 -18.94 15.66 17.84
C HIS A 278 -18.96 16.87 18.78
N ALA A 279 -18.20 17.92 18.43
CA ALA A 279 -18.17 19.17 19.20
C ALA A 279 -19.53 19.89 19.31
N ASP A 280 -20.47 19.61 18.40
CA ASP A 280 -21.84 20.13 18.44
C ASP A 280 -22.77 19.32 19.37
N GLY A 281 -22.24 18.31 20.06
CA GLY A 281 -22.98 17.44 20.96
C GLY A 281 -23.72 16.30 20.27
N THR A 282 -23.63 16.16 18.94
CA THR A 282 -24.19 15.01 18.23
C THR A 282 -23.30 13.77 18.40
N GLU A 283 -23.93 12.60 18.34
CA GLU A 283 -23.25 11.30 18.38
C GLU A 283 -23.59 10.53 17.10
N SER A 284 -22.59 9.84 16.56
CA SER A 284 -22.79 8.88 15.49
C SER A 284 -22.08 7.57 15.81
N ASP A 285 -22.70 6.46 15.44
CA ASP A 285 -22.12 5.13 15.58
C ASP A 285 -21.85 4.49 14.23
N GLU A 286 -20.80 3.66 14.17
CA GLU A 286 -20.47 2.84 13.04
C GLU A 286 -20.10 1.43 13.51
N VAL A 287 -20.81 0.43 12.98
CA VAL A 287 -20.57 -0.99 13.28
C VAL A 287 -19.98 -1.69 12.07
N ARG A 288 -18.94 -2.50 12.32
CA ARG A 288 -18.28 -3.32 11.29
C ARG A 288 -18.09 -4.75 11.76
N TYR A 289 -18.32 -5.69 10.86
CA TYR A 289 -18.17 -7.12 11.09
C TYR A 289 -16.93 -7.65 10.38
N TYR A 290 -16.26 -8.64 10.97
CA TYR A 290 -15.02 -9.21 10.45
C TYR A 290 -14.99 -10.73 10.55
N LEU A 291 -14.31 -11.36 9.61
CA LEU A 291 -13.80 -12.73 9.74
C LEU A 291 -12.33 -12.69 10.09
N SER A 292 -11.88 -13.66 10.89
CA SER A 292 -10.47 -13.84 11.20
C SER A 292 -10.04 -15.31 11.07
N SER A 293 -8.95 -15.58 10.34
CA SER A 293 -8.35 -16.92 10.25
C SER A 293 -7.67 -17.35 11.55
N HIS A 294 -7.45 -16.42 12.48
CA HIS A 294 -6.82 -16.69 13.75
C HIS A 294 -7.59 -16.05 14.92
N TYR A 295 -7.59 -16.69 16.08
CA TYR A 295 -8.12 -16.07 17.30
C TYR A 295 -7.05 -15.16 17.91
N LEU A 296 -6.98 -13.91 17.43
CA LEU A 296 -6.03 -12.88 17.84
C LEU A 296 -6.34 -12.31 19.24
N SER A 297 -5.39 -11.62 19.88
CA SER A 297 -5.73 -10.82 21.07
C SER A 297 -6.69 -9.69 20.68
N GLY A 298 -7.50 -9.18 21.62
CA GLY A 298 -8.38 -8.05 21.33
C GLY A 298 -7.59 -6.86 20.79
N LYS A 299 -6.44 -6.56 21.43
CA LYS A 299 -5.51 -5.52 20.98
C LYS A 299 -5.01 -5.74 19.57
N ARG A 300 -4.54 -6.95 19.22
CA ARG A 300 -4.03 -7.22 17.86
C ARG A 300 -5.13 -7.18 16.81
N PHE A 301 -6.35 -7.57 17.16
CA PHE A 301 -7.52 -7.42 16.30
C PHE A 301 -7.86 -5.94 16.07
N GLY A 302 -7.88 -5.12 17.13
CA GLY A 302 -8.06 -3.68 17.04
C GLY A 302 -6.99 -3.02 16.18
N GLU A 303 -5.71 -3.35 16.39
CA GLU A 303 -4.58 -2.92 15.56
C GLU A 303 -4.77 -3.29 14.08
N ALA A 304 -5.22 -4.51 13.78
CA ALA A 304 -5.46 -4.94 12.39
C ALA A 304 -6.60 -4.14 11.73
N VAL A 305 -7.73 -3.99 12.43
CA VAL A 305 -8.89 -3.22 11.95
C VAL A 305 -8.51 -1.76 11.71
N ARG A 306 -7.78 -1.14 12.64
CA ARG A 306 -7.32 0.25 12.50
C ARG A 306 -6.25 0.41 11.45
N GLY A 307 -5.26 -0.46 11.45
CA GLY A 307 -4.13 -0.42 10.54
C GLY A 307 -4.55 -0.56 9.09
N HIS A 308 -5.70 -1.20 8.80
CA HIS A 308 -6.24 -1.26 7.44
C HIS A 308 -6.40 0.13 6.84
N TRP A 309 -6.89 1.12 7.60
CA TRP A 309 -7.04 2.50 7.14
C TRP A 309 -5.72 3.19 6.74
N SER A 310 -4.57 2.63 7.11
CA SER A 310 -3.28 3.19 6.71
C SER A 310 -3.07 3.16 5.19
N ILE A 311 -3.68 2.21 4.47
CA ILE A 311 -3.64 2.17 3.01
C ILE A 311 -4.49 3.29 2.40
N GLU A 312 -5.64 3.60 2.98
CA GLU A 312 -6.44 4.77 2.59
C GLU A 312 -5.71 6.08 2.87
N SER A 313 -4.99 6.15 4.01
CA SER A 313 -4.10 7.27 4.30
C SER A 313 -2.99 7.40 3.24
N MET A 314 -2.40 6.29 2.81
CA MET A 314 -1.45 6.28 1.68
C MET A 314 -2.12 6.75 0.38
N HIS A 315 -3.33 6.31 0.06
CA HIS A 315 -4.11 6.77 -1.11
C HIS A 315 -4.32 8.29 -1.09
N TRP A 316 -4.70 8.85 0.07
CA TRP A 316 -4.83 10.30 0.24
C TRP A 316 -3.50 11.03 0.07
N VAL A 317 -2.41 10.48 0.61
CA VAL A 317 -1.06 11.05 0.44
C VAL A 317 -0.68 11.12 -1.04
N LEU A 318 -0.98 10.09 -1.83
CA LEU A 318 -0.76 10.07 -3.28
C LEU A 318 -1.57 11.16 -3.99
N ASP A 319 -2.83 11.36 -3.61
CA ASP A 319 -3.69 12.38 -4.21
C ASP A 319 -3.25 13.78 -3.87
N VAL A 320 -2.95 14.07 -2.61
CA VAL A 320 -2.64 15.44 -2.18
C VAL A 320 -1.22 15.85 -2.54
N ASN A 321 -0.23 14.96 -2.37
CA ASN A 321 1.17 15.33 -2.58
C ASN A 321 1.66 15.10 -4.01
N PHE A 322 1.15 14.05 -4.67
CA PHE A 322 1.56 13.67 -6.03
C PHE A 322 0.49 13.96 -7.08
N ARG A 323 -0.68 14.50 -6.68
CA ARG A 323 -1.80 14.85 -7.56
C ARG A 323 -2.20 13.68 -8.45
N GLU A 324 -2.17 12.47 -7.90
CA GLU A 324 -2.37 11.25 -8.66
C GLU A 324 -3.75 11.19 -9.33
N ASP A 325 -4.80 11.57 -8.61
CA ASP A 325 -6.16 11.69 -9.16
C ASP A 325 -6.28 12.71 -10.29
N GLU A 326 -5.50 13.79 -10.27
CA GLU A 326 -5.52 14.80 -11.34
C GLU A 326 -4.65 14.42 -12.54
N HIS A 327 -3.78 13.43 -12.40
CA HIS A 327 -2.77 13.11 -13.38
C HIS A 327 -3.35 12.47 -14.64
N ARG A 328 -3.14 13.10 -15.80
CA ARG A 328 -3.76 12.73 -17.08
C ARG A 328 -2.97 11.71 -17.90
N THR A 329 -2.24 10.81 -17.26
CA THR A 329 -1.54 9.74 -17.98
C THR A 329 -2.50 8.64 -18.38
N ARG A 330 -2.76 8.56 -19.69
CA ARG A 330 -3.69 7.62 -20.31
C ARG A 330 -3.04 6.31 -20.74
N GLU A 331 -1.73 6.32 -20.95
CA GLU A 331 -0.98 5.11 -21.27
C GLU A 331 -0.84 4.26 -20.00
N ARG A 332 -1.35 3.02 -20.06
CA ARG A 332 -1.59 2.18 -18.87
C ARG A 332 -0.29 1.76 -18.20
N THR A 333 0.74 1.41 -18.96
CA THR A 333 2.01 0.93 -18.41
C THR A 333 2.76 2.06 -17.72
N LEU A 334 2.84 3.23 -18.36
CA LEU A 334 3.40 4.45 -17.79
C LEU A 334 2.62 4.89 -16.55
N GLY A 335 1.29 4.85 -16.60
CA GLY A 335 0.43 5.18 -15.46
C GLY A 335 0.72 4.27 -14.27
N ASN A 336 0.78 2.95 -14.50
CA ASN A 336 1.12 1.94 -13.50
C ASN A 336 2.52 2.19 -12.90
N ASN A 337 3.55 2.35 -13.75
CA ASN A 337 4.93 2.58 -13.30
C ASN A 337 5.12 3.90 -12.56
N LEU A 338 4.44 4.99 -12.97
CA LEU A 338 4.45 6.25 -12.22
C LEU A 338 3.76 6.11 -10.87
N SER A 339 2.64 5.38 -10.82
CA SER A 339 1.93 5.13 -9.58
C SER A 339 2.77 4.29 -8.60
N TRP A 340 3.55 3.33 -9.11
CA TRP A 340 4.52 2.59 -8.31
C TRP A 340 5.65 3.49 -7.78
N LEU A 341 6.26 4.31 -8.65
CA LEU A 341 7.30 5.26 -8.25
C LEU A 341 6.85 6.21 -7.13
N ARG A 342 5.59 6.67 -7.17
CA ARG A 342 5.02 7.54 -6.14
C ARG A 342 4.85 6.81 -4.81
N ARG A 343 4.34 5.58 -4.82
CA ARG A 343 4.25 4.74 -3.60
C ARG A 343 5.62 4.49 -2.99
N PHE A 344 6.60 4.17 -3.84
CA PHE A 344 7.97 4.00 -3.41
C PHE A 344 8.55 5.28 -2.81
N ALA A 345 8.32 6.45 -3.43
CA ALA A 345 8.70 7.74 -2.87
C ALA A 345 8.04 8.00 -1.51
N VAL A 346 6.74 7.66 -1.34
CA VAL A 346 6.05 7.74 -0.05
C VAL A 346 6.75 6.88 1.01
N THR A 347 7.13 5.65 0.66
CA THR A 347 7.89 4.77 1.57
C THR A 347 9.20 5.40 2.01
N LEU A 348 10.01 5.91 1.08
CA LEU A 348 11.28 6.56 1.41
C LEU A 348 11.09 7.80 2.30
N LEU A 349 10.14 8.68 1.93
CA LEU A 349 9.88 9.93 2.64
C LEU A 349 9.31 9.69 4.05
N LYS A 350 8.42 8.70 4.22
CA LYS A 350 7.84 8.36 5.54
C LYS A 350 8.90 7.80 6.50
N ARG A 351 9.90 7.09 5.97
CA ARG A 351 10.97 6.48 6.77
C ARG A 351 12.07 7.46 7.18
N HIS A 352 12.21 8.58 6.47
CA HIS A 352 13.13 9.62 6.90
C HIS A 352 12.74 10.15 8.30
N PRO A 353 13.66 10.25 9.26
CA PRO A 353 13.33 10.49 10.67
C PRO A 353 12.88 11.91 11.02
N ASP A 354 13.12 12.84 10.11
CA ASP A 354 12.62 14.20 10.21
C ASP A 354 11.10 14.22 10.41
N LYS A 355 10.60 15.09 11.29
CA LYS A 355 9.18 15.14 11.69
C LYS A 355 8.34 16.09 10.81
N ASP A 356 8.91 16.61 9.73
CA ASP A 356 8.18 17.45 8.78
C ASP A 356 7.10 16.66 8.02
N SER A 357 6.11 17.40 7.52
CA SER A 357 5.10 16.92 6.59
C SER A 357 5.74 16.26 5.36
N LEU A 358 5.05 15.29 4.75
CA LEU A 358 5.55 14.63 3.54
C LEU A 358 5.83 15.64 2.42
N ARG A 359 5.00 16.68 2.29
CA ARG A 359 5.21 17.79 1.35
C ARG A 359 6.47 18.59 1.67
N GLY A 360 6.72 18.88 2.94
CA GLY A 360 7.93 19.56 3.40
C GLY A 360 9.18 18.75 3.09
N LYS A 361 9.18 17.44 3.38
CA LYS A 361 10.27 16.52 3.01
C LYS A 361 10.54 16.49 1.49
N MET A 362 9.49 16.46 0.66
CA MET A 362 9.63 16.54 -0.81
C MET A 362 10.27 17.87 -1.24
N MET A 363 9.87 18.97 -0.62
CA MET A 363 10.45 20.29 -0.87
C MET A 363 11.93 20.33 -0.45
N SER A 364 12.27 19.78 0.71
CA SER A 364 13.65 19.63 1.18
C SER A 364 14.49 18.80 0.20
N CYS A 365 13.96 17.68 -0.31
CA CYS A 365 14.62 16.90 -1.36
C CYS A 365 14.81 17.71 -2.66
N MET A 366 13.85 18.57 -3.02
CA MET A 366 13.94 19.40 -4.23
C MET A 366 15.07 20.43 -4.13
N ILE A 367 15.20 21.09 -2.97
CA ILE A 367 16.15 22.20 -2.78
C ILE A 367 17.52 21.75 -2.27
N ASN A 368 17.62 20.61 -1.58
CA ASN A 368 18.84 20.11 -0.95
C ASN A 368 19.13 18.66 -1.36
N THR A 369 20.23 18.48 -2.10
CA THR A 369 20.69 17.16 -2.57
C THR A 369 21.23 16.26 -1.46
N ASP A 370 21.71 16.82 -0.36
CA ASP A 370 22.18 16.04 0.79
C ASP A 370 20.97 15.44 1.52
N TYR A 371 19.88 16.20 1.64
CA TYR A 371 18.62 15.69 2.18
C TYR A 371 18.03 14.59 1.29
N LEU A 372 18.05 14.79 -0.05
CA LEU A 372 17.65 13.73 -0.99
C LEU A 372 18.50 12.46 -0.82
N THR A 373 19.82 12.62 -0.63
CA THR A 373 20.74 11.49 -0.38
C THR A 373 20.39 10.75 0.91
N GLN A 374 20.03 11.47 1.98
CA GLN A 374 19.57 10.88 3.25
C GLN A 374 18.26 10.10 3.08
N VAL A 375 17.30 10.63 2.29
CA VAL A 375 16.04 9.94 1.99
C VAL A 375 16.29 8.66 1.17
N LEU A 376 17.24 8.71 0.24
CA LEU A 376 17.59 7.57 -0.61
C LEU A 376 18.34 6.46 0.12
N SER A 377 19.09 6.78 1.18
CA SER A 377 19.97 5.80 1.84
C SER A 377 19.27 4.84 2.79
N LEU A 378 17.96 5.01 3.03
CA LEU A 378 17.12 4.14 3.87
C LEU A 378 17.76 3.78 5.23
N GLN A 379 18.55 4.68 5.81
CA GLN A 379 19.20 4.42 7.09
C GLN A 379 18.14 4.22 8.19
N ARG A 380 18.26 3.13 8.95
CA ARG A 380 17.55 2.99 10.24
C ARG A 380 17.98 4.15 11.14
N VAL A 381 17.00 4.81 11.75
CA VAL A 381 17.13 5.27 13.13
C VAL A 381 17.05 4.07 14.05
#